data_AF-A0A7C3F0J0-F1
#
_entry.id   AF-A0A7C3F0J0-F1
#
_cell.length_a   1.000
_cell.length_b   1.000
_cell.length_c   1.000
_cell.angle_alpha   90.00
_cell.angle_beta   90.00
_cell.angle_gamma   90.00
#
_symmetry.space_group_name_H-M   'P 1'
#
loop_
_entity.id
_entity.type
_entity.pdbx_description
1 polymer ?
#
loop_
_entity_poly.entity_id
_entity_poly.type
_entity_poly.pdbx_seq_one_letter_code
_entity_poly.pdbx_strand_id
1 'polypeptide(L)'
;MKKEVALVVAIALFALAYGLDYIAGPVLIRVKDPIEFFSNPILSKYPLTAVAIAIRSIAILTSIVLILSLIEKKHFLKAAISLFIGGIFELYAIQQLATSGRVTPIQWTLSFAYSGMMLLPTIAIYIILGLVLGVKEKIGIGEKKDYPKPIFDKEEEKEE
;
A
#
# COMPACT_ATOMS: atom_id res chain seq x y z
N MET A 1 6.95 3.54 -11.38
CA MET A 1 8.31 3.15 -10.94
C MET A 1 8.54 1.71 -11.30
N LYS A 2 9.78 1.34 -11.64
CA LYS A 2 10.18 -0.07 -11.73
C LYS A 2 10.04 -0.70 -10.33
N LYS A 3 9.57 -1.95 -10.24
CA LYS A 3 9.21 -2.62 -8.97
C LYS A 3 10.42 -2.70 -8.02
N GLU A 4 11.60 -2.87 -8.60
CA GLU A 4 12.91 -2.91 -7.94
C GLU A 4 13.20 -1.59 -7.23
N VAL A 5 12.91 -0.45 -7.87
CA VAL A 5 13.10 0.87 -7.26
C VAL A 5 12.16 1.06 -6.07
N ALA A 6 10.89 0.66 -6.22
CA ALA A 6 9.92 0.74 -5.12
C ALA A 6 10.33 -0.13 -3.92
N LEU A 7 10.90 -1.31 -4.17
CA LEU A 7 11.45 -2.19 -3.13
C LEU A 7 12.61 -1.53 -2.39
N VAL A 8 13.60 -1.01 -3.13
CA VAL A 8 14.77 -0.32 -2.54
C VAL A 8 14.32 0.89 -1.72
N VAL A 9 13.36 1.67 -2.24
CA VAL A 9 12.78 2.81 -1.51
C VAL A 9 12.10 2.35 -0.21
N ALA A 10 11.29 1.29 -0.24
CA ALA A 10 10.64 0.78 0.96
C ALA A 10 11.66 0.35 2.03
N ILE A 11 12.71 -0.38 1.63
CA ILE A 11 13.79 -0.81 2.54
C ILE A 11 14.53 0.41 3.12
N ALA A 12 14.88 1.38 2.28
CA ALA A 12 15.55 2.60 2.73
C ALA A 12 14.71 3.39 3.73
N LEU A 13 13.39 3.50 3.52
CA LEU A 13 12.49 4.17 4.45
C LEU A 13 12.39 3.43 5.79
N PHE A 14 12.33 2.09 5.78
CA PHE A 14 12.36 1.31 7.03
C PHE A 14 13.68 1.50 7.79
N ALA A 15 14.82 1.47 7.09
CA ALA A 15 16.12 1.70 7.69
C ALA A 15 16.24 3.12 8.28
N LEU A 16 15.73 4.13 7.57
CA LEU A 16 15.71 5.51 8.03
C LEU A 16 14.83 5.69 9.28
N ALA A 17 13.61 5.13 9.27
CA ALA A 17 12.73 5.16 10.43
C ALA A 17 13.35 4.45 11.65
N TYR A 18 14.05 3.33 11.43
CA TYR A 18 14.78 2.64 12.48
C TYR A 18 15.93 3.48 13.05
N GLY A 19 16.73 4.11 12.19
CA GLY A 19 17.80 5.01 12.62
C GLY A 19 17.29 6.21 13.44
N LEU A 20 16.15 6.78 13.04
CA LEU A 20 15.51 7.88 13.78
C LEU A 20 15.02 7.43 15.16
N ASP A 21 14.39 6.26 15.27
CA ASP A 21 13.97 5.72 16.58
C ASP A 21 15.18 5.44 17.47
N TYR A 22 16.28 4.94 16.91
CA TYR A 22 17.53 4.72 17.64
C TYR A 22 18.09 6.04 18.22
N ILE A 23 18.09 7.10 17.42
CA ILE A 23 18.55 8.45 17.86
C ILE A 23 17.60 9.07 18.88
N ALA A 24 16.27 8.88 18.71
CA ALA A 24 15.26 9.44 19.60
C ALA A 24 15.28 8.80 21.00
N GLY A 25 15.79 7.57 21.11
CA GLY A 25 15.88 6.84 22.37
C GLY A 25 14.52 6.36 22.90
N PRO A 26 14.45 5.90 24.16
CA PRO A 26 13.22 5.37 24.74
C PRO A 26 12.14 6.44 24.89
N VAL A 27 10.99 6.21 24.27
CA VAL A 27 9.87 7.19 24.28
C VAL A 27 8.70 6.66 25.10
N LEU A 28 8.22 7.48 26.04
CA LEU A 28 7.00 7.20 26.81
C LEU A 28 5.84 7.98 26.20
N ILE A 29 5.16 7.35 25.24
CA ILE A 29 3.93 7.86 24.63
C ILE A 29 2.75 7.16 25.30
N ARG A 30 1.80 7.94 25.82
CA ARG A 30 0.49 7.45 26.25
C ARG A 30 -0.56 8.18 25.44
N VAL A 31 -1.22 7.44 24.56
CA VAL A 31 -2.33 7.91 23.73
C VAL A 31 -3.42 6.85 23.78
N LYS A 32 -4.68 7.29 23.86
CA LYS A 32 -5.86 6.41 23.88
C LYS A 32 -6.33 6.05 22.48
N ASP A 33 -6.06 6.92 21.52
CA ASP A 33 -6.40 6.72 20.11
C ASP A 33 -5.29 7.26 19.19
N PRO A 34 -5.22 6.79 17.93
CA PRO A 34 -4.17 7.23 17.00
C PRO A 34 -4.27 8.71 16.63
N ILE A 35 -5.44 9.34 16.76
CA ILE A 35 -5.66 10.74 16.36
C ILE A 35 -5.08 11.67 17.43
N GLU A 36 -5.20 11.30 18.71
CA GLU A 36 -4.64 12.03 19.86
C GLU A 36 -3.13 12.27 19.74
N PHE A 37 -2.39 11.39 19.05
CA PHE A 37 -0.95 11.56 18.83
C PHE A 37 -0.61 12.82 18.00
N PHE A 38 -1.51 13.29 17.13
CA PHE A 38 -1.33 14.55 16.40
C PHE A 38 -1.61 15.80 17.24
N SER A 39 -1.93 15.65 18.53
CA SER A 39 -2.08 16.79 19.41
C SER A 39 -0.75 17.53 19.57
N ASN A 40 -0.85 18.86 19.54
CA ASN A 40 0.27 19.80 19.63
C ASN A 40 1.30 19.49 20.77
N PRO A 41 0.89 19.09 22.00
CA PRO A 41 1.84 18.79 23.07
C PRO A 41 2.68 17.53 22.82
N ILE A 42 2.19 16.53 22.06
CA ILE A 42 2.92 15.27 21.83
C ILE A 42 3.95 15.43 20.70
N LEU A 43 3.54 16.07 19.59
CA LEU A 43 4.42 16.30 18.44
C LEU A 43 5.63 17.17 18.82
N SER A 44 5.42 18.21 19.63
CA SER A 44 6.48 19.10 20.08
C SER A 44 7.46 18.40 21.05
N LYS A 45 6.97 17.42 21.83
CA LYS A 45 7.78 16.66 22.78
C LYS A 45 8.60 15.55 22.12
N TYR A 46 8.07 14.93 21.07
CA TYR A 46 8.68 13.78 20.40
C TYR A 46 8.76 13.95 18.86
N PRO A 47 9.44 15.00 18.37
CA PRO A 47 9.43 15.33 16.94
C PRO A 47 10.12 14.26 16.08
N LEU A 48 11.26 13.73 16.53
CA LEU A 48 11.97 12.66 15.80
C LEU A 48 11.14 11.38 15.71
N THR A 49 10.43 11.03 16.79
CA THR A 49 9.55 9.87 16.83
C THR A 49 8.34 10.06 15.92
N ALA A 50 7.76 11.25 15.88
CA ALA A 50 6.66 11.57 14.96
C ALA A 50 7.10 11.41 13.49
N VAL A 51 8.30 11.90 13.16
CA VAL A 51 8.88 11.73 11.83
C VAL A 51 9.17 10.25 11.52
N ALA A 52 9.72 9.50 12.48
CA ALA A 52 9.99 8.07 12.33
C ALA A 52 8.69 7.28 12.06
N ILE A 53 7.62 7.59 12.79
CA ILE A 53 6.29 7.02 12.57
C ILE A 53 5.78 7.34 11.17
N ALA A 54 5.83 8.61 10.74
CA ALA A 54 5.37 9.02 9.42
C ALA A 54 6.14 8.31 8.28
N ILE A 55 7.47 8.27 8.37
CA ILE A 55 8.34 7.58 7.40
C ILE A 55 8.01 6.09 7.36
N ARG A 56 7.85 5.45 8.53
CA ARG A 56 7.49 4.03 8.61
C ARG A 56 6.12 3.76 8.00
N SER A 57 5.14 4.63 8.20
CA SER A 57 3.82 4.48 7.57
C SER A 57 3.90 4.53 6.05
N ILE A 58 4.72 5.43 5.50
CA ILE A 58 4.98 5.49 4.05
C ILE A 58 5.69 4.22 3.56
N ALA A 59 6.65 3.68 4.34
CA ALA A 59 7.34 2.43 4.01
C ALA A 59 6.38 1.23 3.96
N ILE A 60 5.46 1.15 4.92
CA ILE A 60 4.42 0.11 4.98
C ILE A 60 3.46 0.25 3.79
N LEU A 61 2.95 1.46 3.52
CA LEU A 61 2.09 1.73 2.37
C LEU A 61 2.78 1.30 1.06
N THR A 62 4.04 1.72 0.88
CA THR A 62 4.83 1.39 -0.32
C THR A 62 4.99 -0.12 -0.47
N SER A 63 5.25 -0.82 0.62
CA SER A 63 5.34 -2.29 0.65
C SER A 63 4.02 -2.95 0.24
N ILE A 64 2.89 -2.49 0.77
CA ILE A 64 1.57 -3.03 0.42
C ILE A 64 1.27 -2.80 -1.06
N VAL A 65 1.47 -1.58 -1.56
CA VAL A 65 1.27 -1.25 -2.98
C VAL A 65 2.18 -2.09 -3.87
N LEU A 66 3.43 -2.30 -3.46
CA LEU A 66 4.37 -3.17 -4.18
C LEU A 66 3.87 -4.61 -4.23
N ILE A 67 3.40 -5.18 -3.12
CA ILE A 67 2.83 -6.54 -3.09
C ILE A 67 1.59 -6.63 -4.00
N LEU A 68 0.68 -5.64 -3.92
CA LEU A 68 -0.50 -5.58 -4.77
C LEU A 68 -0.15 -5.40 -6.26
N SER A 69 1.02 -4.84 -6.58
CA SER A 69 1.52 -4.73 -7.96
C SER A 69 1.89 -6.09 -8.58
N LEU A 70 2.06 -7.14 -7.76
CA LEU A 70 2.31 -8.50 -8.23
C LEU A 70 1.03 -9.20 -8.72
N ILE A 71 -0.15 -8.72 -8.30
CA ILE A 71 -1.44 -9.26 -8.74
C ILE A 71 -1.81 -8.59 -10.08
N GLU A 72 -1.96 -9.36 -11.16
CA GLU A 72 -2.24 -8.78 -12.47
C GLU A 72 -3.73 -8.45 -12.67
N LYS A 73 -4.01 -7.24 -13.17
CA LYS A 73 -5.30 -6.72 -13.72
C LYS A 73 -6.58 -6.88 -12.86
N LYS A 74 -6.51 -7.41 -11.64
CA LYS A 74 -7.67 -7.59 -10.73
C LYS A 74 -7.86 -6.38 -9.81
N HIS A 75 -8.29 -5.24 -10.35
CA HIS A 75 -8.39 -3.98 -9.60
C HIS A 75 -9.34 -4.05 -8.39
N PHE A 76 -10.54 -4.64 -8.54
CA PHE A 76 -11.46 -4.82 -7.42
C PHE A 76 -10.89 -5.71 -6.31
N LEU A 77 -10.17 -6.78 -6.68
CA LEU A 77 -9.50 -7.64 -5.69
C LEU A 77 -8.43 -6.85 -4.91
N LYS A 78 -7.63 -6.01 -5.59
CA LYS A 78 -6.65 -5.16 -4.92
C LYS A 78 -7.31 -4.16 -3.97
N ALA A 79 -8.44 -3.58 -4.35
CA ALA A 79 -9.21 -2.69 -3.48
C ALA A 79 -9.72 -3.44 -2.24
N ALA A 80 -10.29 -4.63 -2.41
CA ALA A 80 -10.78 -5.46 -1.30
C ALA A 80 -9.66 -5.87 -0.34
N ILE A 81 -8.50 -6.29 -0.86
CA ILE A 81 -7.31 -6.62 -0.04
C ILE A 81 -6.83 -5.38 0.71
N SER A 82 -6.75 -4.22 0.04
CA SER A 82 -6.32 -2.97 0.67
C SER A 82 -7.27 -2.54 1.78
N LEU A 83 -8.59 -2.66 1.56
CA LEU A 83 -9.62 -2.38 2.56
C LEU A 83 -9.49 -3.31 3.77
N PHE A 84 -9.30 -4.60 3.52
CA PHE A 84 -9.13 -5.60 4.57
C PHE A 84 -7.88 -5.33 5.42
N ILE A 85 -6.73 -5.09 4.76
CA ILE A 85 -5.47 -4.78 5.47
C ILE A 85 -5.61 -3.47 6.26
N GLY A 86 -6.15 -2.42 5.65
CA GLY A 86 -6.35 -1.13 6.33
C GLY A 86 -7.28 -1.27 7.53
N GLY A 87 -8.40 -1.99 7.38
CA GLY A 87 -9.32 -2.28 8.48
C GLY A 87 -8.66 -3.07 9.62
N ILE A 88 -7.85 -4.07 9.30
CA ILE A 88 -7.08 -4.81 10.32
C ILE A 88 -6.11 -3.90 11.05
N PHE A 89 -5.38 -3.03 10.34
CA PHE A 89 -4.44 -2.11 10.98
C PHE A 89 -5.12 -1.16 11.96
N GLU A 90 -6.27 -0.60 11.58
CA GLU A 90 -7.05 0.27 12.47
C GLU A 90 -7.59 -0.47 13.69
N LEU A 91 -8.23 -1.63 13.48
CA LEU A 91 -8.78 -2.44 14.57
C LEU A 91 -7.69 -2.92 15.52
N TYR A 92 -6.55 -3.35 14.96
CA TYR A 92 -5.37 -3.73 15.72
C TYR A 92 -4.86 -2.57 16.57
N ALA A 93 -4.77 -1.37 15.99
CA ALA A 93 -4.31 -0.20 16.71
C ALA A 93 -5.24 0.19 17.86
N ILE A 94 -6.55 0.24 17.60
CA ILE A 94 -7.56 0.51 18.63
C ILE A 94 -7.44 -0.50 19.77
N GLN A 95 -7.34 -1.79 19.46
CA GLN A 95 -7.24 -2.83 20.48
C GLN A 95 -5.96 -2.70 21.30
N GLN A 96 -4.81 -2.45 20.66
CA GLN A 96 -3.54 -2.29 21.36
C GLN A 96 -3.52 -1.07 22.29
N LEU A 97 -4.07 0.06 21.82
CA LEU A 97 -4.14 1.28 22.62
C LEU A 97 -5.11 1.14 23.79
N ALA A 98 -6.25 0.48 23.58
CA ALA A 98 -7.27 0.31 24.61
C ALA A 98 -6.88 -0.70 25.69
N THR A 99 -6.27 -1.84 25.31
CA THR A 99 -5.98 -2.94 26.24
C THR A 99 -4.68 -2.77 27.01
N SER A 100 -3.86 -1.76 26.68
CA SER A 100 -2.48 -1.62 27.18
C SER A 100 -1.62 -2.87 26.95
N GLY A 101 -2.08 -3.84 26.14
CA GLY A 101 -1.33 -5.03 25.76
C GLY A 101 -0.15 -4.61 24.91
N ARG A 102 1.06 -4.62 25.45
CA ARG A 102 2.25 -4.17 24.70
C ARG A 102 2.82 -5.30 23.82
N VAL A 103 1.99 -5.88 22.94
CA VAL A 103 2.51 -6.87 21.96
C VAL A 103 3.49 -6.19 20.99
N THR A 104 3.20 -4.95 20.58
CA THR A 104 4.08 -4.13 19.76
C THR A 104 4.38 -2.79 20.43
N PRO A 105 5.56 -2.19 20.17
CA PRO A 105 5.83 -0.82 20.57
C PRO A 105 4.79 0.15 19.99
N ILE A 106 4.45 1.17 20.77
CA ILE A 106 3.46 2.19 20.43
C ILE A 106 3.75 2.87 19.08
N GLN A 107 5.04 3.07 18.75
CA GLN A 107 5.44 3.64 17.47
C GLN A 107 4.99 2.79 16.29
N TRP A 108 5.09 1.46 16.40
CA TRP A 108 4.63 0.53 15.37
C TRP A 108 3.11 0.51 15.26
N THR A 109 2.42 0.47 16.40
CA THR A 109 0.95 0.53 16.45
C THR A 109 0.41 1.76 15.73
N LEU A 110 0.97 2.95 16.02
CA LEU A 110 0.61 4.20 15.33
C LEU A 110 0.98 4.16 13.85
N SER A 111 2.15 3.59 13.51
CA SER A 111 2.58 3.48 12.12
C SER A 111 1.61 2.63 11.29
N PHE A 112 1.10 1.53 11.85
CA PHE A 112 0.07 0.70 11.21
C PHE A 112 -1.23 1.46 11.02
N ALA A 113 -1.75 2.12 12.06
CA ALA A 113 -2.97 2.95 11.96
C ALA A 113 -2.87 3.96 10.82
N TYR A 114 -1.81 4.78 10.79
CA TYR A 114 -1.67 5.77 9.72
C TYR A 114 -1.46 5.15 8.33
N SER A 115 -0.82 3.98 8.25
CA SER A 115 -0.75 3.24 6.99
C SER A 115 -2.14 2.79 6.54
N GLY A 116 -2.98 2.35 7.47
CA GLY A 116 -4.38 1.99 7.25
C GLY A 116 -5.17 3.17 6.67
N MET A 117 -5.08 4.34 7.29
CA MET A 117 -5.67 5.58 6.76
C MET A 117 -5.15 5.92 5.35
N MET A 118 -3.83 5.79 5.13
CA MET A 118 -3.20 6.07 3.84
C MET A 118 -3.59 5.08 2.72
N LEU A 119 -4.18 3.93 3.05
CA LEU A 119 -4.72 3.02 2.04
C LEU A 119 -6.04 3.52 1.44
N LEU A 120 -6.77 4.44 2.08
CA LEU A 120 -8.06 4.95 1.59
C LEU A 120 -7.96 5.54 0.16
N PRO A 121 -6.99 6.45 -0.16
CA PRO A 121 -6.79 6.89 -1.53
C PRO A 121 -6.46 5.75 -2.51
N THR A 122 -5.66 4.77 -2.06
CA THR A 122 -5.27 3.61 -2.88
C THR A 122 -6.48 2.74 -3.22
N ILE A 123 -7.37 2.52 -2.25
CA ILE A 123 -8.65 1.81 -2.43
C ILE A 123 -9.51 2.54 -3.47
N ALA A 124 -9.69 3.86 -3.32
CA ALA A 124 -10.47 4.67 -4.24
C ALA A 124 -9.92 4.57 -5.68
N ILE A 125 -8.61 4.68 -5.85
CA ILE A 125 -7.94 4.55 -7.16
C ILE A 125 -8.23 3.18 -7.78
N TYR A 126 -8.10 2.09 -7.03
CA TYR A 126 -8.36 0.75 -7.56
C TYR A 126 -9.83 0.52 -7.91
N ILE A 127 -10.77 1.07 -7.15
CA ILE A 127 -12.20 1.02 -7.50
C ILE A 127 -12.46 1.75 -8.82
N ILE A 128 -11.96 2.98 -8.96
CA ILE A 128 -12.12 3.79 -10.19
C ILE A 128 -11.51 3.05 -11.39
N LEU A 129 -10.29 2.53 -11.27
CA LEU A 129 -9.65 1.77 -12.34
C LEU A 129 -10.42 0.50 -12.70
N GLY A 130 -10.97 -0.20 -11.70
CA GLY A 130 -11.81 -1.38 -11.92
C GLY A 130 -13.08 -1.05 -12.71
N LEU A 131 -13.73 0.07 -12.40
CA LEU A 131 -14.92 0.54 -13.13
C LEU A 131 -14.57 0.97 -14.56
N VAL A 132 -13.55 1.82 -14.74
CA VAL A 132 -13.19 2.36 -16.07
C VAL A 132 -12.73 1.26 -17.02
N LEU A 133 -11.85 0.36 -16.57
CA LEU A 133 -11.33 -0.72 -17.42
C LEU A 133 -12.38 -1.80 -17.68
N GLY A 134 -13.22 -2.13 -16.69
CA GLY A 134 -14.34 -3.06 -16.88
C GLY A 134 -15.37 -2.55 -17.89
N VAL A 135 -15.60 -1.23 -17.94
CA VAL A 135 -16.47 -0.60 -18.95
C VAL A 135 -15.82 -0.62 -20.34
N LYS A 136 -14.52 -0.31 -20.47
CA LYS A 136 -13.81 -0.37 -21.76
C LYS A 136 -13.81 -1.76 -22.38
N GLU A 137 -13.64 -2.79 -21.56
CA GLU A 137 -13.65 -4.19 -22.01
C GLU A 137 -15.03 -4.63 -22.50
N LYS A 138 -16.10 -4.18 -21.83
CA LYS A 138 -17.49 -4.46 -22.25
C LYS A 138 -17.94 -3.70 -23.49
N ILE A 139 -17.41 -2.50 -23.74
CA ILE A 139 -17.78 -1.67 -24.89
C ILE A 139 -16.88 -1.99 -26.11
N GLY A 140 -15.88 -2.86 -25.98
CA GLY A 140 -15.04 -3.28 -27.10
C GLY A 140 -14.12 -2.20 -27.66
N ILE A 141 -13.90 -1.09 -26.93
CA ILE A 141 -12.95 -0.01 -27.29
C ILE A 141 -11.54 -0.42 -26.85
N GLY A 142 -11.15 -1.64 -27.20
CA GLY A 142 -9.79 -2.14 -27.11
C GLY A 142 -9.46 -2.65 -28.50
N GLU A 143 -8.54 -1.97 -29.19
CA GLU A 143 -8.07 -2.36 -30.51
C GLU A 143 -7.89 -3.88 -30.57
N LYS A 144 -8.67 -4.54 -31.43
CA LYS A 144 -8.24 -5.82 -31.99
C LYS A 144 -6.89 -5.50 -32.63
N LYS A 145 -5.79 -5.96 -32.02
CA LYS A 145 -4.57 -6.20 -32.79
C LYS A 145 -4.90 -7.31 -33.76
N ASP A 146 -5.42 -6.90 -34.92
CA ASP A 146 -5.56 -7.75 -36.09
C ASP A 146 -4.13 -8.05 -36.54
N TYR A 147 -3.54 -9.12 -35.97
CA TYR A 147 -2.33 -9.66 -36.55
C TYR A 147 -2.76 -10.18 -37.93
N PRO A 148 -2.20 -9.66 -39.03
CA PRO A 148 -2.47 -10.24 -40.34
C PRO A 148 -2.10 -11.72 -40.24
N LYS A 149 -3.08 -12.60 -40.53
CA LYS A 149 -2.81 -14.02 -40.71
C LYS A 149 -1.67 -14.13 -41.75
N PRO A 150 -0.61 -14.89 -41.48
CA PRO A 150 0.42 -15.11 -42.49
C PRO A 150 -0.22 -15.68 -43.74
N ILE A 151 -0.02 -14.98 -44.87
CA ILE A 151 -0.44 -15.37 -46.21
C ILE A 151 0.60 -16.37 -46.72
N PHE A 152 0.66 -17.56 -46.14
CA PHE A 152 1.41 -18.68 -46.71
C PHE A 152 0.70 -19.96 -46.31
N ASP A 153 -0.18 -20.41 -47.20
CA ASP A 153 -0.32 -21.80 -47.63
C ASP A 153 -1.53 -21.90 -48.56
N LYS A 154 -1.32 -21.38 -49.77
CA LYS A 154 -2.06 -21.76 -50.97
C LYS A 154 -1.06 -21.72 -52.12
N GLU A 155 -0.32 -22.80 -52.27
CA GLU A 155 0.18 -23.32 -53.55
C GLU A 155 0.92 -24.61 -53.27
N GLU A 156 0.17 -25.72 -53.24
CA GLU A 156 0.61 -27.02 -53.75
C GLU A 156 -0.64 -27.92 -53.81
N GLU A 157 -1.51 -27.61 -54.77
CA GLU A 157 -2.43 -28.60 -55.33
C GLU A 157 -2.33 -28.43 -56.86
N LYS A 158 -1.70 -29.43 -57.50
CA LYS A 158 -1.52 -29.75 -58.95
C LYS A 158 -0.10 -30.31 -59.10
N GLU A 159 0.19 -31.48 -59.65
CA GLU A 159 -0.41 -32.55 -60.47
C GLU A 159 0.44 -33.81 -60.09
N GLU A 160 -0.05 -35.04 -59.91
CA GLU A 160 -0.61 -36.03 -60.85
C GLU A 160 -1.16 -37.23 -60.05
#